data_AF-A0A7W0F240-F1
#
_entry.id   AF-A0A7W0F240-F1
#
_cell.length_a   1.000
_cell.length_b   1.000
_cell.length_c   1.000
_cell.angle_alpha   90.00
_cell.angle_beta   90.00
_cell.angle_gamma   90.00
#
_symmetry.space_group_name_H-M   'P 1'
#
loop_
_entity.id
_entity.type
_entity.pdbx_description
1 polymer ?
#
loop_
_entity_poly.entity_id
_entity_poly.type
_entity_poly.pdbx_seq_one_letter_code
_entity_poly.pdbx_strand_id
1 'polypeptide(L)'
;MHEEKQCPYCGEMVKSVAKKCKHCHEWLDGGLFSKRSPLIRIALPVILFVALYQFFAVFASFKMMPCLKKKFLPKEYSDESGLKVHSHKVSKGKRNID
;
A
#
# COMPACT_ATOMS: atom_id res chain seq x y z
N MET A 1 -40.86 -16.11 -14.65
CA MET A 1 -40.22 -15.34 -13.56
C MET A 1 -38.80 -14.99 -13.99
N HIS A 2 -38.39 -13.72 -13.89
CA HIS A 2 -37.02 -13.30 -14.18
C HIS A 2 -36.19 -13.35 -12.90
N GLU A 3 -35.11 -14.12 -12.91
CA GLU A 3 -34.19 -14.23 -11.78
C GLU A 3 -33.18 -13.08 -11.83
N GLU A 4 -33.00 -12.39 -10.71
CA GLU A 4 -32.08 -11.26 -10.56
C GLU A 4 -31.07 -11.59 -9.45
N LYS A 5 -29.83 -11.15 -9.62
CA LYS A 5 -28.73 -11.33 -8.67
C LYS A 5 -28.11 -9.98 -8.33
N GLN A 6 -27.64 -9.85 -7.09
CA GLN A 6 -26.94 -8.65 -6.66
C GLN A 6 -25.52 -8.60 -7.26
N CYS A 7 -25.12 -7.44 -7.77
CA CYS A 7 -23.78 -7.24 -8.29
C CYS A 7 -22.75 -7.23 -7.15
N PRO A 8 -21.68 -8.05 -7.20
CA PRO A 8 -20.67 -8.11 -6.14
C PRO A 8 -19.71 -6.91 -6.13
N TYR A 9 -19.89 -5.95 -7.03
CA TYR A 9 -19.04 -4.76 -7.17
C TYR A 9 -19.75 -3.50 -6.67
N CYS A 10 -20.97 -3.24 -7.12
CA CYS A 10 -21.75 -2.05 -6.72
C CYS A 10 -22.92 -2.34 -5.78
N GLY A 11 -23.30 -3.61 -5.59
CA GLY A 11 -24.43 -3.99 -4.75
C GLY A 11 -25.81 -3.79 -5.39
N GLU A 12 -25.90 -3.37 -6.65
CA GLU A 12 -27.17 -3.19 -7.36
C GLU A 12 -27.72 -4.49 -7.97
N MET A 13 -29.04 -4.55 -8.17
CA MET A 13 -29.73 -5.74 -8.71
C MET A 13 -29.59 -5.80 -10.23
N VAL A 14 -29.07 -6.92 -10.73
CA VAL A 14 -28.81 -7.16 -12.16
C VAL A 14 -29.43 -8.49 -12.56
N LYS A 15 -29.92 -8.63 -13.80
CA LYS A 15 -30.43 -9.90 -14.32
C LYS A 15 -29.42 -11.03 -14.11
N SER A 16 -29.88 -12.20 -13.70
CA SER A 16 -29.02 -13.37 -13.44
C SER A 16 -28.17 -13.75 -14.66
N VAL A 17 -28.76 -13.61 -15.85
CA VAL A 17 -28.16 -13.84 -17.17
C VAL A 17 -27.23 -12.74 -17.66
N ALA A 18 -27.10 -11.61 -16.95
CA ALA A 18 -26.30 -10.48 -17.41
C ALA A 18 -24.79 -10.81 -17.35
N LYS A 19 -24.11 -10.63 -18.49
CA LYS A 19 -22.65 -10.68 -18.61
C LYS A 19 -21.96 -9.42 -18.12
N LYS A 20 -22.64 -8.27 -18.17
CA LYS A 20 -22.10 -6.97 -17.76
C LYS A 20 -23.10 -6.23 -16.88
N CYS A 21 -22.62 -5.64 -15.79
CA CYS A 21 -23.45 -4.82 -14.92
C CYS A 21 -23.83 -3.51 -15.64
N LYS A 22 -25.11 -3.14 -15.62
CA LYS A 22 -25.61 -1.86 -16.18
C LYS A 22 -25.30 -0.63 -15.32
N HIS A 23 -24.89 -0.84 -14.06
CA HIS A 23 -24.66 0.21 -13.08
C HIS A 23 -23.18 0.58 -12.96
N CYS A 24 -22.33 -0.41 -12.69
CA CYS A 24 -20.88 -0.19 -12.58
C CYS A 24 -20.11 -0.53 -13.87
N HIS A 25 -20.78 -1.04 -14.91
CA HIS A 25 -20.16 -1.45 -16.17
C HIS A 25 -19.08 -2.55 -16.04
N GLU A 26 -19.01 -3.23 -14.89
CA GLU A 26 -18.09 -4.32 -14.65
C GLU A 26 -18.60 -5.64 -15.26
N TRP A 27 -17.68 -6.49 -15.70
CA TRP A 27 -18.01 -7.79 -16.28
C TRP A 27 -18.28 -8.83 -15.18
N LEU A 28 -19.39 -9.55 -15.34
CA LEU A 28 -19.95 -10.54 -14.42
C LEU A 28 -19.87 -11.97 -14.97
N ASP A 29 -19.03 -12.20 -15.99
CA ASP A 29 -18.92 -13.47 -16.68
C ASP A 29 -18.56 -14.61 -15.71
N GLY A 30 -19.46 -15.58 -15.59
CA GLY A 30 -19.37 -16.75 -14.72
C GLY A 30 -18.36 -17.80 -15.18
N GLY A 31 -17.25 -17.39 -15.81
CA GLY A 31 -16.18 -18.28 -16.25
C GLY A 31 -15.07 -18.37 -15.21
N LEU A 32 -15.08 -19.42 -14.40
CA LEU A 32 -13.98 -19.97 -13.56
C LEU A 32 -13.27 -19.07 -12.53
N PHE A 33 -13.36 -17.74 -12.61
CA PHE A 33 -12.82 -16.82 -11.62
C PHE A 33 -13.85 -16.45 -10.53
N SER A 34 -15.04 -17.07 -10.55
CA SER A 34 -16.08 -16.97 -9.52
C SER A 34 -15.74 -17.77 -8.25
N LYS A 35 -14.46 -17.78 -7.86
CA LYS A 35 -14.06 -17.86 -6.46
C LYS A 35 -13.19 -16.65 -6.20
N ARG A 36 -13.82 -15.48 -6.10
CA ARG A 36 -13.25 -14.36 -5.35
C ARG A 36 -13.22 -14.80 -3.88
N SER A 37 -12.37 -15.77 -3.53
CA SER A 37 -12.19 -16.14 -2.13
C SER A 37 -11.57 -14.90 -1.47
N PRO A 38 -12.25 -14.28 -0.48
CA PRO A 38 -11.71 -13.10 0.19
C PRO A 38 -10.34 -13.37 0.82
N LEU A 39 -10.04 -14.65 1.08
CA LEU A 39 -8.74 -15.14 1.53
C LEU A 39 -7.59 -14.79 0.60
N ILE A 40 -7.72 -14.91 -0.73
CA ILE A 40 -6.60 -14.63 -1.65
C ILE A 40 -6.24 -13.14 -1.65
N ARG A 41 -7.23 -12.26 -1.48
CA ARG A 41 -7.01 -10.80 -1.45
C ARG A 41 -6.19 -10.33 -0.26
N ILE A 42 -6.30 -11.03 0.87
CA ILE A 42 -5.58 -10.68 2.10
C ILE A 42 -4.30 -11.50 2.23
N ALA A 43 -4.32 -12.78 1.86
CA ALA A 43 -3.18 -13.66 1.98
C ALA A 43 -2.00 -13.20 1.10
N LEU A 44 -2.25 -12.74 -0.14
CA LEU A 44 -1.18 -12.32 -1.04
C LEU A 44 -0.35 -11.13 -0.51
N PRO A 45 -0.97 -10.00 -0.09
CA PRO A 45 -0.19 -8.88 0.48
C PRO A 45 0.43 -9.24 1.84
N VAL A 46 -0.23 -10.07 2.67
CA VAL A 46 0.34 -10.51 3.95
C VAL A 46 1.59 -11.37 3.74
N ILE A 47 1.56 -12.31 2.79
CA ILE A 47 2.71 -13.16 2.45
C ILE A 47 3.87 -12.30 1.95
N LEU A 48 3.61 -11.33 1.07
CA LEU A 48 4.65 -10.41 0.58
C LEU A 48 5.24 -9.56 1.71
N PHE A 49 4.40 -9.01 2.60
CA PHE A 49 4.86 -8.21 3.73
C PHE A 49 5.71 -9.02 4.71
N VAL A 50 5.27 -10.24 5.03
CA VAL A 50 6.03 -11.18 5.89
C VAL A 50 7.36 -11.54 5.23
N ALA A 51 7.38 -11.86 3.94
CA ALA A 51 8.61 -12.18 3.21
C ALA A 51 9.60 -11.01 3.20
N LEU A 52 9.12 -9.78 2.94
CA LEU A 52 9.95 -8.58 3.00
C LEU A 52 10.47 -8.33 4.41
N TYR A 53 9.61 -8.43 5.43
CA TYR A 53 10.02 -8.25 6.82
C TYR A 53 11.07 -9.27 7.26
N GLN A 54 10.89 -10.55 6.89
CA GLN A 54 11.86 -11.60 7.16
C GLN A 54 13.18 -11.34 6.41
N PHE A 55 13.12 -10.93 5.14
CA PHE A 55 14.31 -10.56 4.38
C PHE A 55 15.06 -9.38 5.04
N PHE A 56 14.36 -8.32 5.41
CA PHE A 56 14.95 -7.18 6.12
C PHE A 56 15.50 -7.57 7.50
N ALA A 57 14.82 -8.42 8.26
CA ALA A 57 15.28 -8.86 9.58
C ALA A 57 16.54 -9.75 9.50
N VAL A 58 16.57 -10.68 8.55
CA VAL A 58 17.73 -11.55 8.31
C VAL A 58 18.90 -10.73 7.74
N PHE A 59 18.64 -9.81 6.81
CA PHE A 59 19.65 -8.94 6.23
C PHE A 59 20.21 -7.91 7.22
N ALA A 60 19.37 -7.36 8.10
CA ALA A 60 19.79 -6.49 9.20
C ALA A 60 20.67 -7.24 10.20
N SER A 61 20.37 -8.52 10.46
CA SER A 61 21.20 -9.38 11.31
C SER A 61 22.56 -9.71 10.67
N PHE A 62 22.67 -9.69 9.35
CA PHE A 62 23.91 -9.95 8.61
C PHE A 62 24.86 -8.74 8.51
N LYS A 63 24.44 -7.52 8.90
CA LYS A 63 25.23 -6.27 8.72
C LYS A 63 25.62 -5.56 10.03
N MET A 64 25.74 -6.27 11.14
CA MET A 64 26.41 -5.75 12.35
C MET A 64 27.52 -6.69 12.82
N MET A 65 28.69 -6.56 12.19
CA MET A 65 29.98 -6.73 12.88
C MET A 65 30.40 -5.36 13.43
N PRO A 66 30.39 -5.13 14.75
CA PRO A 66 31.02 -3.98 15.35
C PRO A 66 32.37 -4.42 15.92
N CYS A 67 33.47 -4.19 15.21
CA CYS A 67 34.81 -4.16 15.82
C CYS A 67 35.83 -3.58 14.84
N LEU A 68 36.12 -2.27 14.94
CA LEU A 68 37.47 -1.69 14.95
C LEU A 68 37.46 -0.15 14.89
N LYS A 69 37.37 0.44 16.09
CA LYS A 69 38.35 1.40 16.64
C LYS A 69 39.09 2.30 15.61
N LYS A 70 38.60 3.52 15.40
CA LYS A 70 39.44 4.68 15.00
C LYS A 70 39.09 5.84 15.94
N LYS A 71 39.84 5.98 17.04
CA LYS A 71 40.87 7.03 17.22
C LYS A 71 40.43 8.38 16.63
N PHE A 72 40.05 9.26 17.55
CA PHE A 72 40.56 10.62 17.70
C PHE A 72 40.39 11.57 16.49
N LEU A 73 39.48 12.55 16.69
CA LEU A 73 39.27 13.81 15.94
C LEU A 73 40.60 14.59 15.69
N PRO A 74 40.65 15.76 14.98
CA PRO A 74 39.64 16.56 14.25
C PRO A 74 40.17 17.09 12.88
N LYS A 75 39.53 18.14 12.34
CA LYS A 75 39.88 19.04 11.20
C LYS A 75 39.43 18.54 9.81
N GLU A 76 38.87 19.34 8.90
CA GLU A 76 38.79 20.79 8.69
C GLU A 76 37.62 20.99 7.67
N TYR A 77 36.74 21.98 7.85
CA TYR A 77 36.63 23.16 6.96
C TYR A 77 35.90 22.88 5.61
N SER A 78 34.66 23.35 5.42
CA SER A 78 34.26 24.61 4.73
C SER A 78 34.68 24.66 3.25
N ASP A 79 33.90 24.99 2.24
CA ASP A 79 32.50 25.36 1.94
C ASP A 79 32.31 25.00 0.44
N GLU A 80 31.12 24.96 -0.16
CA GLU A 80 30.66 25.99 -1.12
C GLU A 80 29.43 25.40 -1.86
N SER A 81 28.49 26.26 -2.27
CA SER A 81 27.30 25.96 -3.11
C SER A 81 26.05 25.39 -2.43
N GLY A 82 25.65 26.05 -1.33
CA GLY A 82 24.34 26.71 -1.22
C GLY A 82 23.05 25.95 -1.55
N LEU A 83 22.38 25.42 -0.51
CA LEU A 83 20.92 25.56 -0.40
C LEU A 83 20.48 25.52 1.06
N LYS A 84 20.36 26.70 1.71
CA LYS A 84 19.62 26.81 2.98
C LYS A 84 18.13 26.74 2.67
N VAL A 85 17.53 25.58 2.95
CA VAL A 85 16.09 25.47 3.19
C VAL A 85 15.81 26.16 4.53
N HIS A 86 15.21 27.35 4.47
CA HIS A 86 14.59 27.93 5.64
C HIS A 86 13.37 27.10 6.02
N SER A 87 13.39 26.62 7.26
CA SER A 87 12.26 26.04 7.99
C SER A 87 11.00 26.90 7.85
N HIS A 88 9.81 26.31 7.93
CA HIS A 88 8.79 26.79 8.85
C HIS A 88 7.70 25.74 9.10
N LYS A 89 7.34 25.61 10.39
CA LYS A 89 6.27 24.77 10.95
C LYS A 89 4.92 25.09 10.32
N VAL A 90 4.08 24.09 10.04
CA VAL A 90 2.64 24.29 9.85
C VAL A 90 1.89 23.68 11.03
N SER A 91 1.28 24.58 11.81
CA SER A 91 0.30 24.31 12.86
C SER A 91 -1.12 24.46 12.30
N LYS A 92 -1.99 23.53 12.71
CA LYS A 92 -3.46 23.58 12.95
C LYS A 92 -4.34 24.59 12.19
N GLY A 93 -5.47 24.09 11.67
CA GLY A 93 -6.66 24.93 11.40
C GLY A 93 -7.92 24.12 11.05
N LYS A 94 -8.91 24.15 11.96
CA LYS A 94 -10.29 23.65 11.77
C LYS A 94 -11.06 24.61 10.86
N ARG A 95 -11.84 24.09 9.91
CA ARG A 95 -12.81 24.88 9.13
C ARG A 95 -14.18 24.83 9.83
N ASN A 96 -14.80 25.99 10.05
CA ASN A 96 -16.23 26.11 10.25
C ASN A 96 -16.85 26.95 9.13
N ILE A 97 -18.06 26.51 8.80
CA ILE A 97 -19.06 27.00 7.88
C ILE A 97 -19.62 28.34 8.35
N ASP A 98 -19.88 29.26 7.41
CA ASP A 98 -21.18 29.90 7.13
C ASP A 98 -21.12 30.60 5.76
#